data_AF-A0A0K1K1X4-F1
#
_entry.id   AF-A0A0K1K1X4-F1
#
_cell.length_a   1.000
_cell.length_b   1.000
_cell.length_c   1.000
_cell.angle_alpha   90.00
_cell.angle_beta   90.00
_cell.angle_gamma   90.00
#
_symmetry.space_group_name_H-M   'P 1'
#
loop_
_entity.id
_entity.type
_entity.pdbx_description
1 polymer ?
#
loop_
_entity_poly.entity_id
_entity_poly.type
_entity_poly.pdbx_seq_one_letter_code
_entity_poly.pdbx_strand_id
1 'polypeptide(L)'
;MYPWLWFWNPQLNLPLSGHVAQQFDLRQLLRTLPSHAGDGAVEGDVVHEVASYGKQIGWLTDVLLDEVKEISTKTAEKGSPLAELRTTRDRIEEIKKRYRPTADSIFKDVQDLQHRDGKQFQQLRKQLLDILQQPAAG
;
A
#
# COMPACT_ATOMS: atom_id res chain seq x y z
N MET A 1 -0.80 20.62 -43.23
CA MET A 1 -1.33 19.63 -42.26
C MET A 1 -1.39 18.30 -42.96
N TYR A 2 -0.71 17.30 -42.42
CA TYR A 2 -0.53 16.00 -43.05
C TYR A 2 -1.67 15.04 -42.64
N PRO A 3 -2.53 14.57 -43.57
CA PRO A 3 -3.80 13.89 -43.27
C PRO A 3 -3.69 12.41 -42.86
N TRP A 4 -2.47 11.94 -42.60
CA TRP A 4 -2.11 10.53 -42.39
C TRP A 4 -1.51 10.29 -41.00
N LEU A 5 -2.03 10.96 -39.97
CA LEU A 5 -1.65 10.72 -38.56
C LEU A 5 -2.79 10.11 -37.72
N TRP A 6 -3.94 9.81 -38.34
CA TRP A 6 -5.14 9.32 -37.63
C TRP A 6 -5.01 7.88 -37.10
N PHE A 7 -4.06 7.08 -37.61
CA PHE A 7 -3.79 5.71 -37.14
C PHE A 7 -2.91 5.64 -35.90
N TRP A 8 -2.35 6.76 -35.44
CA TRP A 8 -1.42 6.77 -34.31
C TRP A 8 -2.10 6.92 -32.94
N ASN A 9 -3.43 7.09 -32.91
CA ASN A 9 -4.20 7.05 -31.66
C ASN A 9 -5.64 6.53 -31.88
N PRO A 10 -5.84 5.25 -32.22
CA PRO A 10 -7.16 4.66 -32.12
C PRO A 10 -7.53 4.56 -30.64
N GLN A 11 -8.48 5.39 -30.19
CA GLN A 11 -9.11 5.26 -28.87
C GLN A 11 -9.97 3.99 -28.84
N LEU A 12 -9.31 2.83 -28.74
CA LEU A 12 -9.92 1.52 -28.57
C LEU A 12 -10.39 1.37 -27.12
N ASN A 13 -11.63 1.79 -26.85
CA ASN A 13 -12.31 1.49 -25.59
C ASN A 13 -12.86 0.06 -25.65
N LEU A 14 -12.06 -0.91 -25.20
CA LEU A 14 -12.45 -2.31 -25.10
C LEU A 14 -13.57 -2.49 -24.06
N PRO A 15 -14.54 -3.42 -24.26
CA PRO A 15 -15.57 -3.72 -23.28
C PRO A 15 -14.91 -4.39 -22.06
N LEU A 16 -14.53 -3.55 -21.10
CA LEU A 16 -13.87 -3.75 -19.80
C LEU A 16 -13.24 -2.42 -19.29
N SER A 17 -13.34 -1.32 -20.07
CA SER A 17 -12.82 0.02 -19.73
C SER A 17 -13.53 0.76 -18.58
N GLY A 18 -14.40 0.08 -17.82
CA GLY A 18 -14.82 0.56 -16.51
C GLY A 18 -13.68 0.41 -15.50
N HIS A 19 -13.83 0.95 -14.29
CA HIS A 19 -12.85 0.83 -13.19
C HIS A 19 -12.49 -0.65 -12.95
N VAL A 20 -11.46 -1.14 -13.64
CA VAL A 20 -10.82 -2.40 -13.30
C VAL A 20 -10.12 -2.12 -11.99
N ALA A 21 -10.72 -2.54 -10.88
CA ALA A 21 -10.01 -2.71 -9.63
C ALA A 21 -9.04 -3.89 -9.86
N GLN A 22 -7.94 -3.61 -10.56
CA GLN A 22 -6.96 -4.60 -10.92
C GLN A 22 -6.15 -4.89 -9.66
N GLN A 23 -6.48 -5.98 -9.01
CA GLN A 23 -5.71 -6.46 -7.86
C GLN A 23 -4.40 -7.04 -8.41
N PHE A 24 -3.33 -6.25 -8.36
CA PHE A 24 -2.00 -6.69 -8.75
C PHE A 24 -1.41 -7.59 -7.65
N ASP A 25 -1.19 -8.85 -7.96
CA ASP A 25 -0.34 -9.71 -7.14
C ASP A 25 1.12 -9.29 -7.38
N LEU A 26 1.70 -8.55 -6.42
CA LEU A 26 3.08 -8.10 -6.49
C LEU A 26 4.06 -9.27 -6.68
N ARG A 27 3.78 -10.47 -6.15
CA ARG A 27 4.67 -11.62 -6.34
C ARG A 27 4.70 -12.08 -7.80
N GLN A 28 3.57 -12.01 -8.51
CA GLN A 28 3.51 -12.34 -9.93
C GLN A 28 4.18 -11.28 -10.79
N LEU A 29 4.01 -10.00 -10.43
CA LEU A 29 4.69 -8.90 -11.10
C LEU A 29 6.21 -8.95 -10.88
N LEU A 30 6.65 -9.27 -9.67
CA LEU A 30 8.07 -9.29 -9.36
C LEU A 30 8.76 -10.53 -9.95
N ARG A 31 8.08 -11.66 -10.12
CA ARG A 31 8.63 -12.84 -10.82
C ARG A 31 9.01 -12.60 -12.28
N THR A 32 8.48 -11.56 -12.91
CA THR A 32 8.85 -11.19 -14.29
C THR A 32 9.99 -10.17 -14.36
N LEU A 33 10.59 -9.80 -13.21
CA LEU A 33 11.75 -8.91 -13.21
C LEU A 33 12.88 -9.53 -14.04
N PRO A 34 13.53 -8.73 -14.92
CA PRO A 34 14.75 -9.15 -15.56
C PRO A 34 15.80 -9.52 -14.51
N SER A 35 16.58 -10.57 -14.76
CA SER A 35 17.62 -11.05 -13.82
C SER A 35 18.68 -10.00 -13.45
N HIS A 36 18.86 -8.96 -14.28
CA HIS A 36 19.76 -7.84 -13.98
C HIS A 36 19.17 -6.81 -12.99
N ALA A 37 17.85 -6.84 -12.77
CA ALA A 37 17.14 -5.97 -11.82
C ALA A 37 16.97 -6.61 -10.43
N GLY A 38 17.34 -7.89 -10.27
CA GLY A 38 17.24 -8.65 -9.03
C GLY A 38 16.56 -10.01 -9.22
N ASP A 39 16.48 -10.79 -8.14
CA ASP A 39 15.67 -12.02 -8.11
C ASP A 39 14.26 -11.67 -7.65
N GLY A 40 13.29 -11.85 -8.55
CA GLY A 40 11.89 -11.51 -8.30
C GLY A 40 11.23 -12.21 -7.12
N ALA A 41 11.66 -13.43 -6.77
CA ALA A 41 11.14 -14.14 -5.61
C ALA A 41 11.70 -13.52 -4.32
N VAL A 42 13.00 -13.24 -4.30
CA VAL A 42 13.67 -12.56 -3.17
C VAL A 42 13.10 -11.16 -2.96
N GLU A 43 12.94 -10.37 -4.02
CA GLU A 43 12.37 -9.02 -3.94
C GLU A 43 10.92 -9.04 -3.43
N GLY A 44 10.14 -10.05 -3.83
CA GLY A 44 8.78 -10.26 -3.33
C GLY A 44 8.72 -10.50 -1.83
N ASP A 45 9.63 -11.32 -1.31
CA ASP A 45 9.72 -11.59 0.14
C ASP A 45 10.23 -10.36 0.89
N VAL A 46 11.23 -9.63 0.37
CA VAL A 46 11.73 -8.39 0.98
C VAL A 46 10.64 -7.31 1.07
N VAL A 47 9.88 -7.10 0.00
CA VAL A 47 8.80 -6.10 -0.04
C VAL A 47 7.65 -6.48 0.90
N HIS A 48 7.36 -7.77 1.05
CA HIS A 48 6.30 -8.27 1.91
C HIS A 48 6.70 -8.29 3.39
N GLU A 49 7.92 -8.76 3.71
CA GLU A 49 8.35 -9.07 5.08
C GLU A 49 9.15 -7.93 5.73
N VAL A 50 9.97 -7.22 4.96
CA VAL A 50 10.87 -6.19 5.52
C VAL A 50 10.21 -4.82 5.39
N ALA A 51 9.96 -4.40 4.15
CA ALA A 51 9.44 -3.08 3.86
C ALA A 51 8.84 -2.97 2.48
N SER A 52 7.53 -2.70 2.42
CA SER A 52 6.90 -2.30 1.17
C SER A 52 7.50 -1.00 0.64
N TYR A 53 7.43 -0.76 -0.67
CA TYR A 53 7.92 0.49 -1.26
C TYR A 53 7.35 1.75 -0.58
N GLY A 54 6.08 1.72 -0.15
CA GLY A 54 5.48 2.80 0.62
C GLY A 54 6.13 3.00 2.01
N LYS A 55 6.61 1.93 2.65
CA LYS A 55 7.35 1.98 3.91
C LYS A 55 8.77 2.52 3.68
N GLN A 56 9.44 2.09 2.62
CA GLN A 56 10.78 2.58 2.23
C GLN A 56 10.76 4.09 1.94
N ILE A 57 9.80 4.57 1.15
CA ILE A 57 9.61 6.01 0.88
C ILE A 57 9.27 6.77 2.16
N GLY A 58 8.45 6.19 3.04
CA GLY A 58 8.16 6.75 4.36
C GLY A 58 9.42 6.95 5.19
N TRP A 59 10.28 5.93 5.30
CA TRP A 59 11.55 6.04 6.03
C TRP A 59 12.49 7.09 5.44
N LEU A 60 12.62 7.14 4.11
CA LEU A 60 13.44 8.15 3.45
C LEU A 60 12.90 9.57 3.74
N THR A 61 11.58 9.74 3.69
CA THR A 61 10.91 11.01 4.02
C THR A 61 11.19 11.41 5.47
N ASP A 62 11.13 10.46 6.40
CA ASP A 62 11.36 10.69 7.81
C ASP A 62 12.80 11.12 8.09
N VAL A 63 13.78 10.41 7.53
CA VAL A 63 15.21 10.76 7.63
C VAL A 63 15.48 12.14 7.06
N LEU A 64 14.98 12.45 5.86
CA LEU A 64 15.15 13.78 5.25
C LEU A 64 14.55 14.89 6.10
N LEU A 65 13.38 14.66 6.70
CA LEU A 65 12.75 15.65 7.57
C LEU A 65 13.50 15.84 8.90
N ASP A 66 14.14 14.79 9.42
CA ASP A 66 14.93 14.86 10.65
C ASP A 66 16.28 15.56 10.42
N GLU A 67 17.00 15.21 9.36
CA GLU A 67 18.25 15.89 8.95
C GLU A 67 18.03 17.40 8.73
N VAL A 68 16.93 17.78 8.09
CA VAL A 68 16.64 19.20 7.84
C VAL A 68 16.21 19.95 9.10
N LYS A 69 15.70 19.29 10.15
CA LYS A 69 15.45 19.95 11.45
C LYS A 69 16.75 20.42 12.09
N GLU A 70 17.84 19.68 11.93
CA GLU A 70 19.15 20.05 12.47
C GLU A 70 19.80 21.19 11.68
N ILE A 71 19.56 21.24 10.37
CA ILE A 71 20.15 22.25 9.46
C ILE A 71 19.34 23.56 9.45
N SER A 72 18.03 23.52 9.68
CA SER A 72 17.13 24.64 9.40
C SER A 72 16.58 25.30 10.67
N THR A 73 17.42 26.10 11.35
CA THR A 73 16.94 27.14 12.29
C THR A 73 16.42 28.39 11.59
N LYS A 74 16.53 28.46 10.25
CA LYS A 74 16.04 29.59 9.46
C LYS A 74 15.30 29.10 8.22
N THR A 75 13.99 29.33 8.25
CA THR A 75 13.13 29.54 7.07
C THR A 75 12.67 28.28 6.32
N ALA A 76 11.77 27.51 6.94
CA ALA A 76 10.76 26.79 6.17
C ALA A 76 9.65 27.77 5.78
N GLU A 77 9.88 28.57 4.73
CA GLU A 77 8.87 29.45 4.17
C GLU A 77 7.68 28.64 3.65
N LYS A 78 6.47 29.21 3.77
CA LYS A 78 5.24 28.60 3.26
C LYS A 78 5.36 28.47 1.73
N GLY A 79 5.27 27.25 1.21
CA GLY A 79 5.52 26.95 -0.21
C GLY A 79 6.95 26.48 -0.53
N SER A 80 7.81 26.30 0.47
CA SER A 80 9.09 25.62 0.28
C SER A 80 8.89 24.11 0.02
N PRO A 81 9.82 23.45 -0.69
CA PRO A 81 9.78 21.99 -0.89
C PRO A 81 9.70 21.20 0.44
N LEU A 82 10.29 21.73 1.51
CA LEU A 82 10.21 21.14 2.85
C LEU A 82 8.79 21.22 3.44
N ALA A 83 8.10 22.35 3.25
CA ALA A 83 6.72 22.52 3.70
C ALA A 83 5.75 21.62 2.91
N GLU A 84 5.99 21.45 1.61
CA GLU A 84 5.24 20.53 0.76
C GLU A 84 5.49 19.06 1.16
N LEU A 85 6.74 18.69 1.47
CA LEU A 85 7.10 17.35 1.93
C LEU A 85 6.40 17.00 3.26
N ARG A 86 6.38 17.93 4.23
CA ARG A 86 5.64 17.77 5.50
C ARG A 86 4.15 17.60 5.26
N THR A 87 3.55 18.47 4.45
CA THR A 87 2.13 18.40 4.11
C THR A 87 1.77 17.08 3.44
N THR A 88 2.62 16.61 2.52
CA THR A 88 2.43 15.33 1.81
C THR A 88 2.52 14.15 2.78
N ARG A 89 3.51 14.14 3.69
CA ARG A 89 3.63 13.13 4.75
C ARG A 89 2.36 13.07 5.60
N ASP A 90 1.88 14.20 6.08
CA ASP A 90 0.71 14.26 6.97
C ASP A 90 -0.55 13.74 6.27
N ARG A 91 -0.73 14.09 4.99
CA ARG A 91 -1.85 13.59 4.18
C ARG A 91 -1.78 12.09 3.95
N ILE A 92 -0.58 11.54 3.73
CA ILE A 92 -0.38 10.08 3.62
C ILE A 92 -0.77 9.40 4.93
N GLU A 93 -0.38 9.94 6.08
CA GLU A 93 -0.73 9.38 7.38
C GLU A 93 -2.24 9.46 7.67
N GLU A 94 -2.91 10.53 7.25
CA GLU A 94 -4.37 10.62 7.31
C GLU A 94 -5.04 9.56 6.43
N ILE A 95 -4.58 9.37 5.20
CA ILE A 95 -5.07 8.31 4.31
C ILE A 95 -4.90 6.95 4.99
N LYS A 96 -3.70 6.63 5.49
CA LYS A 96 -3.44 5.36 6.18
C LYS A 96 -4.37 5.13 7.37
N LYS A 97 -4.66 6.18 8.16
CA LYS A 97 -5.60 6.09 9.29
C LYS A 97 -7.00 5.69 8.86
N ARG A 98 -7.49 6.21 7.72
CA ARG A 98 -8.82 5.88 7.18
C ARG A 98 -8.96 4.42 6.74
N TYR A 99 -7.86 3.79 6.32
CA TYR A 99 -7.84 2.39 5.90
C TYR A 99 -7.40 1.42 7.01
N ARG A 100 -7.28 1.88 8.27
CA ARG A 100 -7.07 0.95 9.38
C ARG A 100 -8.31 0.06 9.54
N PRO A 101 -8.13 -1.26 9.75
CA PRO A 101 -9.26 -2.16 9.96
C PRO A 101 -10.13 -1.68 11.12
N THR A 102 -11.42 -1.50 10.88
CA THR A 102 -12.43 -1.27 11.91
C THR A 102 -12.98 -2.62 12.39
N ALA A 103 -13.59 -2.64 13.58
CA ALA A 103 -14.26 -3.84 14.09
C ALA A 103 -15.28 -4.40 13.07
N ASP A 104 -16.05 -3.53 12.42
CA ASP A 104 -17.03 -3.93 11.40
C ASP A 104 -16.36 -4.54 10.16
N SER A 105 -15.23 -3.98 9.71
CA SER A 105 -14.49 -4.55 8.57
C SER A 105 -13.90 -5.93 8.92
N ILE A 106 -13.33 -6.08 10.11
CA ILE A 106 -12.79 -7.36 10.59
C ILE A 106 -13.92 -8.40 10.70
N PHE A 107 -15.06 -8.01 11.27
CA PHE A 107 -16.21 -8.88 11.37
C PHE A 107 -16.69 -9.36 10.00
N LYS A 108 -16.78 -8.45 9.03
CA LYS A 108 -17.14 -8.79 7.65
C LYS A 108 -16.12 -9.74 7.01
N ASP A 109 -14.83 -9.50 7.20
CA ASP A 109 -13.78 -10.38 6.69
C ASP A 109 -13.87 -11.80 7.30
N VAL A 110 -14.21 -11.89 8.59
CA VAL A 110 -14.45 -13.17 9.28
C VAL A 110 -15.68 -13.88 8.74
N GLN A 111 -16.78 -13.16 8.47
CA GLN A 111 -17.98 -13.73 7.83
C GLN A 111 -17.67 -14.25 6.42
N ASP A 112 -16.96 -13.45 5.62
CA ASP A 112 -16.55 -13.85 4.28
C ASP A 112 -15.67 -15.10 4.32
N LEU A 113 -14.74 -15.19 5.28
CA LEU A 113 -13.89 -16.37 5.48
C LEU A 113 -14.73 -17.62 5.83
N GLN A 114 -15.77 -17.47 6.64
CA GLN A 114 -16.69 -18.57 6.98
C GLN A 114 -17.34 -19.18 5.74
N HIS A 115 -17.69 -18.35 4.75
CA HIS A 115 -18.35 -18.80 3.53
C HIS A 115 -17.38 -19.39 2.50
N ARG A 116 -16.13 -18.92 2.48
CA ARG A 116 -15.13 -19.29 1.46
C ARG A 116 -14.26 -20.49 1.87
N ASP A 117 -13.83 -20.56 3.13
CA ASP A 117 -12.92 -21.61 3.62
C ASP A 117 -13.25 -22.01 5.06
N GLY A 118 -14.03 -23.08 5.18
CA GLY A 118 -14.42 -23.63 6.47
C GLY A 118 -13.25 -24.10 7.33
N LYS A 119 -12.12 -24.54 6.75
CA LYS A 119 -10.96 -25.01 7.54
C LYS A 119 -10.22 -23.83 8.15
N GLN A 120 -9.92 -22.81 7.35
CA GLN A 120 -9.28 -21.59 7.84
C GLN A 120 -10.18 -20.86 8.86
N PHE A 121 -11.49 -20.81 8.62
CA PHE A 121 -12.44 -20.25 9.58
C PHE A 121 -12.42 -20.99 10.93
N GLN A 122 -12.36 -22.32 10.94
CA GLN A 122 -12.28 -23.10 12.18
C GLN A 122 -10.99 -22.84 12.95
N GLN A 123 -9.88 -22.64 12.25
CA GLN A 123 -8.60 -22.27 12.87
C GLN A 123 -8.66 -20.87 13.48
N LEU A 124 -9.17 -19.89 12.73
CA LEU A 124 -9.34 -18.53 13.21
C LEU A 124 -10.28 -18.47 14.42
N ARG A 125 -11.38 -19.23 14.40
CA ARG A 125 -12.33 -19.32 15.52
C ARG A 125 -11.65 -19.79 16.81
N LYS A 126 -10.75 -20.78 16.75
CA LYS A 126 -10.00 -21.24 17.92
C LYS A 126 -9.10 -20.14 18.49
N GLN A 127 -8.42 -19.40 17.63
CA GLN A 127 -7.55 -18.29 18.03
C GLN A 127 -8.35 -17.13 18.65
N LEU A 128 -9.50 -16.79 18.08
CA LEU A 128 -10.37 -15.74 18.61
C LEU A 128 -10.96 -16.13 19.98
N LEU A 129 -11.35 -17.40 20.17
CA LEU A 129 -11.84 -17.87 21.47
C LEU A 129 -10.77 -17.78 22.57
N ASP A 130 -9.51 -18.08 22.24
CA ASP A 130 -8.39 -17.94 23.18
C ASP A 130 -8.19 -16.47 23.61
N ILE A 131 -8.23 -15.53 22.66
CA ILE A 131 -8.11 -14.09 22.93
C ILE A 131 -9.29 -13.59 23.77
N LEU A 132 -10.53 -14.02 23.48
CA LEU A 132 -11.71 -13.59 24.23
C LEU A 132 -11.78 -14.14 25.66
N GLN A 133 -11.02 -15.20 25.95
CA GLN A 133 -10.89 -15.75 27.30
C GLN A 133 -9.79 -15.04 28.12
N GLN A 134 -8.92 -14.26 27.47
CA GLN A 134 -7.94 -13.42 28.16
C GLN A 134 -8.63 -12.13 28.65
N PRO A 135 -8.43 -11.72 29.91
CA PRO A 135 -8.98 -10.46 30.41
C PRO A 135 -8.42 -9.31 29.57
N ALA A 136 -9.29 -8.41 29.11
CA ALA A 136 -8.89 -7.28 28.28
C ALA A 136 -7.75 -6.50 28.95
N ALA A 137 -6.61 -6.41 28.28
CA ALA A 137 -5.53 -5.52 28.68
C ALA A 137 -6.04 -4.08 28.50
N GLY A 138 -6.49 -3.49 29.60
CA GLY A 138 -6.87 -2.07 29.68
C GLY A 138 -5.66 -1.16 29.66
#